data_AF-A0A090T4B1-F1
#
_entry.id   AF-A0A090T4B1-F1
#
_cell.length_a   1.000
_cell.length_b   1.000
_cell.length_c   1.000
_cell.angle_alpha   90.00
_cell.angle_beta   90.00
_cell.angle_gamma   90.00
#
_symmetry.space_group_name_H-M   'P 1'
#
loop_
_entity.id
_entity.type
_entity.pdbx_description
1 polymer ?
#
loop_
_entity_poly.entity_id
_entity_poly.type
_entity_poly.pdbx_seq_one_letter_code
_entity_poly.pdbx_strand_id
1 'polypeptide(L)'
;MLWIPPALLALGSFIVPVLALSWLNDNIVTPGVNTVAPQVVAQGVKLWQGVNLPLVLSGITLALGVLFHKLSATYHDWWEKKTFKLPVADDVFHKVMAGLVSVAKWQTQRLQHTRLGGYALTSFLFLSLLLLSQLSIGNIPWSSVAAEFTSLEAVIALVMIASVGLCIVATSRLLAVAALGVIGFMSTLVFMLYSAPDVAKTLLLVETLLVVFVALLIRHMPMFSTVPKHSSKRRAVHATVALIIGASVTALLITITAQPIDFTLSNFFAEQSVPGGHGRNIVNVILVDFRAFDTFGEVVVVVIAGISAVSLLNTGAHKQNRIHSLIFATTAHIVAALMLVFSLYLLLRGHNSPGGGFIGALIAVIGLSLLMFAESPRYVRERLYYSPFGIAMFGIALSALSGVVSLLFGLPYLTGLWWKEVLPLGTPLVFDVGIYLAIIGGVMGMLLHVNEELD
;
A
#
# COMPACT_ATOMS: atom_id res chain seq x y z
N MET A 1 -5.88 69.21 19.78
CA MET A 1 -4.91 68.91 20.87
C MET A 1 -3.87 67.84 20.48
N LEU A 2 -3.42 67.77 19.21
CA LEU A 2 -2.42 66.77 18.75
C LEU A 2 -0.96 67.14 19.06
N TRP A 3 -0.70 68.41 19.40
CA TRP A 3 0.64 68.93 19.66
C TRP A 3 1.06 68.77 21.13
N ILE A 4 0.12 68.46 22.02
CA ILE A 4 0.37 68.38 23.46
C ILE A 4 1.35 67.23 23.78
N PRO A 5 1.18 65.99 23.28
CA PRO A 5 2.13 64.92 23.59
C PRO A 5 3.55 65.17 23.04
N PRO A 6 3.74 65.59 21.76
CA PRO A 6 5.08 65.96 21.28
C PRO A 6 5.69 67.14 22.02
N ALA A 7 4.90 68.16 22.38
CA ALA A 7 5.37 69.32 23.13
C ALA A 7 5.77 68.93 24.56
N LEU A 8 5.01 68.05 25.23
CA LEU A 8 5.37 67.50 26.53
C LEU A 8 6.65 66.67 26.46
N LEU A 9 6.85 65.86 25.42
CA LEU A 9 8.10 65.09 25.24
C LEU A 9 9.29 66.03 24.97
N ALA A 10 9.12 67.04 24.12
CA ALA A 10 10.17 68.02 23.83
C ALA A 10 10.53 68.87 25.06
N LEU A 11 9.53 69.41 25.76
CA LEU A 11 9.73 70.13 27.02
C LEU A 11 10.33 69.22 28.09
N GLY A 12 9.87 67.98 28.21
CA GLY A 12 10.43 66.98 29.10
C GLY A 12 11.91 66.71 28.81
N SER A 13 12.29 66.62 27.52
CA SER A 13 13.69 66.41 27.12
C SER A 13 14.63 67.55 27.53
N PHE A 14 14.10 68.76 27.75
CA PHE A 14 14.86 69.89 28.28
C PHE A 14 14.77 70.01 29.81
N ILE A 15 13.56 69.91 30.37
CA ILE A 15 13.28 70.11 31.80
C ILE A 15 13.93 69.01 32.65
N VAL A 16 13.86 67.75 32.21
CA VAL A 16 14.35 66.61 33.01
C VAL A 16 15.88 66.67 33.19
N PRO A 17 16.71 66.88 32.15
CA PRO A 17 18.15 67.01 32.34
C PRO A 17 18.58 68.27 33.10
N VAL A 18 17.83 69.38 32.99
CA VAL A 18 18.21 70.66 33.61
C VAL A 18 17.79 70.75 35.08
N LEU A 19 16.57 70.31 35.41
CA LEU A 19 15.97 70.52 36.74
C LEU A 19 15.87 69.24 37.57
N ALA A 20 15.79 68.06 36.95
CA ALA A 20 15.50 66.79 37.64
C ALA A 20 16.62 65.74 37.52
N LEU A 21 17.82 66.12 37.06
CA LEU A 21 18.92 65.19 36.80
C LEU A 21 19.42 64.45 38.05
N SER A 22 19.49 65.14 39.19
CA SER A 22 19.87 64.52 40.46
C SER A 22 18.89 63.42 40.86
N TRP A 23 17.60 63.71 40.80
CA TRP A 23 16.54 62.73 41.06
C TRP A 23 16.62 61.55 40.07
N LEU A 24 16.84 61.81 38.78
CA LEU A 24 16.97 60.78 37.76
C LEU A 24 18.18 59.86 38.01
N ASN A 25 19.31 60.44 38.38
CA ASN A 25 20.53 59.69 38.69
C ASN A 25 20.31 58.76 39.88
N ASP A 26 19.77 59.29 40.97
CA ASP A 26 19.68 58.56 42.23
C ASP A 26 18.60 57.46 42.17
N ASN A 27 17.51 57.68 41.43
CA ASN A 27 16.36 56.79 41.44
C ASN A 27 16.23 55.87 40.20
N ILE A 28 16.82 56.24 39.05
CA ILE A 28 16.66 55.48 37.80
C ILE A 28 18.02 54.99 37.28
N VAL A 29 18.96 55.90 37.04
CA VAL A 29 20.22 55.56 36.37
C VAL A 29 21.11 54.69 37.26
N THR A 30 21.39 55.13 38.49
CA THR A 30 22.26 54.41 39.43
C THR A 30 21.70 53.03 39.81
N PRO A 31 20.41 52.88 40.18
CA PRO A 31 19.82 51.57 40.42
C PRO A 31 19.82 50.66 39.17
N GLY A 32 19.51 51.22 38.00
CA GLY A 32 19.52 50.48 36.73
C GLY A 32 20.90 49.94 36.36
N VAL A 33 21.94 50.77 36.49
CA VAL A 33 23.34 50.36 36.28
C VAL A 33 23.75 49.31 37.31
N ASN A 34 23.44 49.50 38.58
CA ASN A 34 23.76 48.53 39.64
C ASN A 34 23.06 47.17 39.43
N THR A 35 21.92 47.14 38.73
CA THR A 35 21.21 45.90 38.41
C THR A 35 21.82 45.17 37.22
N VAL A 36 22.18 45.89 36.15
CA VAL A 36 22.78 45.30 34.93
C VAL A 36 24.27 44.97 35.13
N ALA A 37 25.00 45.78 35.90
CA ALA A 37 26.44 45.66 36.14
C ALA A 37 26.81 45.97 37.62
N PRO A 38 26.59 45.02 38.56
CA PRO A 38 26.72 45.25 40.00
C PRO A 38 28.11 45.61 40.52
N GLN A 39 29.17 45.34 39.73
CA GLN A 39 30.56 45.59 40.12
C GLN A 39 31.10 46.95 39.68
N VAL A 40 30.32 47.73 38.92
CA VAL A 40 30.71 49.06 38.48
C VAL A 40 30.12 50.06 39.46
N VAL A 41 30.96 50.90 40.08
CA VAL A 41 30.47 52.04 40.86
C VAL A 41 29.82 53.01 39.89
N ALA A 42 28.49 53.00 39.84
CA ALA A 42 27.73 53.91 39.00
C ALA A 42 28.02 55.35 39.43
N GLN A 43 28.66 56.11 38.52
CA GLN A 43 28.81 57.55 38.69
C GLN A 43 27.60 58.23 38.06
N GLY A 44 26.86 59.00 38.87
CA GLY A 44 25.72 59.77 38.37
C GLY A 44 26.12 60.73 37.23
N VAL A 45 25.24 60.89 36.24
CA VAL A 45 25.47 61.75 35.07
C VAL A 45 25.45 63.21 35.50
N LYS A 46 26.44 64.00 35.09
CA LYS A 46 26.45 65.45 35.31
C LYS A 46 26.34 66.16 33.98
N LEU A 47 25.55 67.24 33.92
CA LEU A 47 25.43 68.09 32.73
C LEU A 47 26.77 68.71 32.31
N TRP A 48 27.58 69.09 33.31
CA TRP A 48 28.88 69.70 33.09
C TRP A 48 29.94 68.95 33.89
N GLN A 49 30.94 68.41 33.18
CA GLN A 49 32.07 67.67 33.75
C GLN A 49 33.41 68.35 33.48
N GLY A 50 33.40 69.60 32.98
CA GLY A 50 34.59 70.30 32.49
C GLY A 50 34.98 69.92 31.06
N VAL A 51 36.14 70.40 30.61
CA VAL A 51 36.67 70.07 29.28
C VAL A 51 37.27 68.67 29.31
N ASN A 52 36.53 67.69 28.80
CA ASN A 52 36.93 66.29 28.73
C ASN A 52 36.93 65.77 27.28
N LEU A 53 37.50 64.58 27.06
CA LEU A 53 37.57 63.97 25.73
C LEU A 53 36.17 63.77 25.08
N PRO A 54 35.13 63.29 25.80
CA PRO A 54 33.78 63.21 25.25
C PRO A 54 33.21 64.55 24.76
N LEU A 55 33.44 65.65 25.47
CA LEU A 55 32.99 66.99 25.06
C LEU A 55 33.70 67.43 23.78
N VAL A 56 35.02 67.20 23.69
CA VAL A 56 35.81 67.50 22.48
C VAL A 56 35.30 66.66 21.29
N LEU A 57 35.07 65.36 21.48
CA LEU A 57 34.55 64.48 20.44
C LEU A 57 33.14 64.89 20.00
N SER A 58 32.25 65.24 20.93
CA SER A 58 30.91 65.76 20.62
C SER A 58 31.00 67.06 19.81
N GLY A 59 31.90 67.97 20.18
CA GLY A 59 32.18 69.18 19.43
C GLY A 59 32.69 68.89 18.00
N ILE A 60 33.59 67.93 17.85
CA ILE A 60 34.05 67.45 16.54
C ILE A 60 32.89 66.83 15.75
N THR A 61 32.04 66.00 16.36
CA THR A 61 30.87 65.40 15.69
C THR A 61 29.89 66.47 15.22
N LEU A 62 29.64 67.52 16.03
CA LEU A 62 28.80 68.65 15.63
C LEU A 62 29.45 69.44 14.48
N ALA A 63 30.75 69.74 14.58
CA ALA A 63 31.47 70.44 13.53
C ALA A 63 31.48 69.65 12.21
N LEU A 64 31.75 68.34 12.27
CA LEU A 64 31.66 67.42 11.14
C LEU A 64 30.24 67.31 10.62
N GLY A 65 29.22 67.25 11.48
CA GLY A 65 27.82 67.19 11.08
C GLY A 65 27.36 68.46 10.35
N VAL A 66 27.77 69.65 10.84
CA VAL A 66 27.50 70.93 10.18
C VAL A 66 28.26 71.03 8.85
N LEU A 67 29.53 70.66 8.83
CA LEU A 67 30.35 70.59 7.63
C LEU A 67 29.69 69.66 6.60
N PHE A 68 29.28 68.47 7.05
CA PHE A 68 28.61 67.48 6.24
C PHE A 68 27.29 67.99 5.68
N HIS A 69 26.45 68.62 6.51
CA HIS A 69 25.19 69.21 6.07
C HIS A 69 25.39 70.31 5.02
N LYS A 70 26.38 71.19 5.21
CA LYS A 70 26.72 72.22 4.22
C LYS A 70 27.21 71.63 2.90
N LEU A 71 28.05 70.59 2.98
CA LEU A 71 28.56 69.89 1.80
C LEU A 71 27.51 68.96 1.17
N SER A 72 26.47 68.56 1.92
CA SER A 72 25.48 67.59 1.47
C SER A 72 24.73 68.07 0.24
N ALA A 73 24.39 69.36 0.15
CA ALA A 73 23.70 69.93 -1.01
C ALA A 73 24.58 69.88 -2.28
N THR A 74 25.90 70.01 -2.14
CA THR A 74 26.84 69.98 -3.27
C THR A 74 27.13 68.56 -3.74
N TYR A 75 27.14 67.59 -2.82
CA TYR A 75 27.52 66.20 -3.12
C TYR A 75 26.33 65.23 -3.15
N HIS A 76 25.09 65.69 -2.97
CA HIS A 76 23.89 64.86 -2.91
C HIS A 76 23.80 63.91 -4.12
N ASP A 77 23.88 64.47 -5.33
CA ASP A 77 23.77 63.72 -6.59
C ASP A 77 24.91 62.71 -6.77
N TRP A 78 26.11 63.03 -6.27
CA TRP A 78 27.24 62.11 -6.32
C TRP A 78 27.03 60.95 -5.35
N TRP A 79 26.52 61.24 -4.15
CA TRP A 79 26.24 60.26 -3.12
C TRP A 79 25.13 59.32 -3.57
N GLU A 80 24.02 59.84 -4.08
CA GLU A 80 22.89 59.03 -4.57
C GLU A 80 23.30 58.07 -5.71
N LYS A 81 24.18 58.53 -6.62
CA LYS A 81 24.69 57.70 -7.72
C LYS A 81 25.68 56.62 -7.26
N LYS A 82 26.43 56.86 -6.18
CA LYS A 82 27.45 55.94 -5.66
C LYS A 82 26.99 55.11 -4.47
N THR A 83 25.87 55.43 -3.86
CA THR A 83 25.31 54.62 -2.77
C THR A 83 24.93 53.26 -3.30
N PHE A 84 25.67 52.26 -2.85
CA PHE A 84 25.34 50.86 -3.03
C PHE A 84 23.97 50.64 -2.38
N LYS A 85 22.94 50.33 -3.19
CA LYS A 85 21.61 50.01 -2.68
C LYS A 85 21.72 48.69 -1.91
N LEU A 86 21.84 48.78 -0.59
CA LEU A 86 21.77 47.61 0.28
C LEU A 86 20.39 46.96 0.09
N PRO A 87 20.32 45.63 0.03
CA PRO A 87 19.05 44.94 -0.15
C PRO A 87 18.13 45.24 1.04
N VAL A 88 16.88 45.60 0.74
CA VAL A 88 15.83 45.79 1.74
C VAL A 88 15.48 44.41 2.32
N ALA A 89 15.44 44.29 3.65
CA ALA A 89 15.18 43.01 4.33
C ALA A 89 13.87 42.34 3.86
N ASP A 90 12.85 43.17 3.59
CA ASP A 90 11.54 42.73 3.08
C ASP A 90 11.63 42.04 1.71
N ASP A 91 12.37 42.63 0.77
CA ASP A 91 12.60 42.06 -0.56
C ASP A 91 13.35 40.73 -0.50
N VAL A 92 14.32 40.62 0.42
CA VAL A 92 15.08 39.39 0.63
C VAL A 92 14.16 38.29 1.19
N PHE A 93 13.36 38.62 2.20
CA PHE A 93 12.40 37.69 2.78
C PHE A 93 11.40 37.17 1.73
N HIS A 94 10.81 38.06 0.93
CA HIS A 94 9.89 37.67 -0.12
C HIS A 94 10.53 36.78 -1.18
N LYS A 95 11.78 37.06 -1.59
CA LYS A 95 12.52 36.20 -2.53
C LYS A 95 12.80 34.82 -1.97
N VAL A 96 13.17 34.72 -0.69
CA VAL A 96 13.39 33.42 -0.03
C VAL A 96 12.09 32.63 0.04
N MET A 97 10.99 33.26 0.43
CA MET A 97 9.68 32.61 0.47
C MET A 97 9.23 32.15 -0.93
N ALA A 98 9.39 32.99 -1.96
CA ALA A 98 9.09 32.62 -3.33
C ALA A 98 9.97 31.46 -3.82
N GLY A 99 11.25 31.44 -3.43
CA GLY A 99 12.17 30.34 -3.70
C GLY A 99 11.68 29.02 -3.09
N LEU A 100 11.31 29.04 -1.81
CA LEU A 100 10.77 27.86 -1.12
C LEU A 100 9.51 27.32 -1.81
N VAL A 101 8.56 28.18 -2.14
CA VAL A 101 7.33 27.78 -2.84
C VAL A 101 7.63 27.23 -4.24
N SER A 102 8.59 27.83 -4.95
CA SER A 102 9.01 27.36 -6.27
C SER A 102 9.65 25.96 -6.20
N VAL A 103 10.51 25.74 -5.21
CA VAL A 103 11.12 24.42 -4.96
C VAL A 103 10.06 23.39 -4.58
N ALA A 104 9.12 23.74 -3.70
CA ALA A 104 8.00 22.86 -3.35
C ALA A 104 7.16 22.50 -4.58
N LYS A 105 6.80 23.49 -5.40
CA LYS A 105 6.03 23.27 -6.64
C LYS A 105 6.79 22.37 -7.62
N TRP A 106 8.09 22.61 -7.81
CA TRP A 106 8.93 21.78 -8.65
C TRP A 106 9.00 20.34 -8.13
N GLN A 107 9.19 20.15 -6.83
CA GLN A 107 9.26 18.84 -6.18
C GLN A 107 7.93 18.08 -6.34
N THR A 108 6.80 18.74 -6.04
CA THR A 108 5.46 18.15 -6.21
C THR A 108 5.21 17.76 -7.66
N GLN A 109 5.55 18.62 -8.63
CA GLN A 109 5.38 18.31 -10.04
C GLN A 109 6.26 17.16 -10.51
N ARG A 110 7.41 16.92 -9.86
CA ARG A 110 8.32 15.79 -10.14
C ARG A 110 7.93 14.49 -9.44
N LEU A 111 7.32 14.53 -8.27
CA LEU A 111 6.95 13.33 -7.52
C LEU A 111 5.51 12.89 -7.82
N GLN A 112 4.58 13.84 -7.86
CA GLN A 112 3.14 13.57 -8.04
C GLN A 112 2.72 13.60 -9.51
N HIS A 113 3.37 12.76 -10.32
CA HIS A 113 2.92 12.56 -11.69
C HIS A 113 1.63 11.72 -11.69
N THR A 114 0.50 12.24 -12.15
CA THR A 114 -0.84 11.60 -12.15
C THR A 114 -0.97 10.29 -12.95
N ARG A 115 0.15 9.70 -13.39
CA ARG A 115 0.21 8.47 -14.19
C ARG A 115 0.71 7.32 -13.34
N LEU A 116 -0.12 6.28 -13.19
CA LEU A 116 0.21 5.05 -12.46
C LEU A 116 1.55 4.43 -12.90
N GLY A 117 1.83 4.41 -14.21
CA GLY A 117 3.09 3.86 -14.73
C GLY A 117 4.35 4.64 -14.35
N GLY A 118 4.22 5.87 -13.84
CA GLY A 118 5.32 6.61 -13.21
C GLY A 118 5.55 6.12 -11.78
N TYR A 119 4.50 6.09 -10.96
CA TYR A 119 4.54 5.60 -9.58
C TYR A 119 4.98 4.13 -9.48
N ALA A 120 4.50 3.27 -10.38
CA ALA A 120 4.91 1.87 -10.43
C ALA A 120 6.41 1.76 -10.74
N LEU A 121 6.92 2.52 -11.71
CA LEU A 121 8.34 2.50 -12.05
C LEU A 121 9.20 3.00 -10.87
N THR A 122 8.83 4.10 -10.20
CA THR A 122 9.58 4.59 -9.05
C THR A 122 9.55 3.60 -7.89
N SER A 123 8.42 2.95 -7.64
CA SER A 123 8.27 1.94 -6.58
C SER A 123 9.09 0.69 -6.87
N PHE A 124 9.03 0.16 -8.10
CA PHE A 124 9.83 -0.99 -8.51
C PHE A 124 11.32 -0.67 -8.60
N LEU A 125 11.69 0.56 -8.98
CA LEU A 125 13.09 1.00 -8.96
C LEU A 125 13.62 1.07 -7.51
N PHE A 126 12.82 1.60 -6.58
CA PHE A 126 13.18 1.58 -5.16
C PHE A 126 13.30 0.15 -4.62
N LEU A 127 12.35 -0.73 -4.93
CA LEU A 127 12.40 -2.15 -4.57
C LEU A 127 13.63 -2.84 -5.16
N SER A 128 13.96 -2.56 -6.42
CA SER A 128 15.15 -3.07 -7.09
C SER A 128 16.44 -2.65 -6.38
N LEU A 129 16.56 -1.38 -5.96
CA LEU A 129 17.70 -0.89 -5.18
C LEU A 129 17.77 -1.54 -3.79
N LEU A 130 16.62 -1.70 -3.12
CA LEU A 130 16.53 -2.35 -1.82
C LEU A 130 17.00 -3.81 -1.91
N LEU A 131 16.49 -4.57 -2.88
CA LEU A 131 16.88 -5.96 -3.08
C LEU A 131 18.37 -6.08 -3.42
N LEU A 132 18.89 -5.22 -4.31
CA LEU A 132 20.32 -5.15 -4.61
C LEU A 132 21.18 -4.85 -3.38
N SER A 133 20.70 -4.01 -2.45
CA SER A 133 21.44 -3.67 -1.24
C SER A 133 21.59 -4.85 -0.27
N GLN A 134 20.69 -5.83 -0.32
CA GLN A 134 20.73 -7.05 0.50
C GLN A 134 21.63 -8.13 -0.10
N LEU A 135 22.02 -7.99 -1.37
CA LEU A 135 22.77 -9.01 -2.09
C LEU A 135 24.27 -8.90 -1.83
N SER A 136 24.79 -9.87 -1.09
CA SER A 136 26.23 -10.14 -1.05
C SER A 136 26.64 -10.91 -2.31
N ILE A 137 26.85 -10.20 -3.42
CA ILE A 137 27.10 -10.76 -4.77
C ILE A 137 28.20 -11.84 -4.78
N GLY A 138 29.20 -11.76 -3.89
CA GLY A 138 30.31 -12.72 -3.80
C GLY A 138 30.04 -14.02 -3.05
N ASN A 139 28.90 -14.18 -2.37
CA ASN A 139 28.65 -15.29 -1.45
C ASN A 139 27.38 -16.10 -1.78
N ILE A 140 26.94 -16.07 -3.05
CA ILE A 140 25.76 -16.83 -3.49
C ILE A 140 26.18 -18.29 -3.70
N PRO A 141 25.60 -19.26 -2.98
CA PRO A 141 26.00 -20.67 -3.04
C PRO A 141 25.41 -21.37 -4.28
N TRP A 142 25.88 -21.04 -5.49
CA TRP A 142 25.36 -21.64 -6.73
C TRP A 142 25.48 -23.16 -6.82
N SER A 143 26.41 -23.75 -6.07
CA SER A 143 26.59 -25.21 -6.01
C SER A 143 25.41 -25.95 -5.38
N SER A 144 24.60 -25.31 -4.52
CA SER A 144 23.41 -25.95 -3.94
C SER A 144 22.33 -26.20 -5.01
N VAL A 145 22.25 -25.35 -6.04
CA VAL A 145 21.26 -25.47 -7.11
C VAL A 145 21.57 -26.64 -8.06
N ALA A 146 22.84 -26.92 -8.31
CA ALA A 146 23.25 -27.94 -9.28
C ALA A 146 23.09 -29.38 -8.78
N ALA A 147 22.99 -29.59 -7.46
CA ALA A 147 22.96 -30.92 -6.86
C ALA A 147 21.58 -31.60 -6.88
N GLU A 148 20.50 -30.83 -7.04
CA GLU A 148 19.12 -31.30 -6.80
C GLU A 148 18.20 -31.25 -8.04
N PHE A 149 18.73 -30.89 -9.21
CA PHE A 149 17.89 -30.58 -10.38
C PHE A 149 17.43 -31.83 -11.14
N THR A 150 16.12 -32.08 -11.18
CA THR A 150 15.53 -33.18 -11.97
C THR A 150 15.19 -32.74 -13.40
N SER A 151 15.14 -33.70 -14.33
CA SER A 151 14.79 -33.44 -15.74
C SER A 151 13.36 -32.90 -15.91
N LEU A 152 12.45 -33.29 -15.01
CA LEU A 152 11.07 -32.83 -15.02
C LEU A 152 10.97 -31.36 -14.58
N GLU A 153 11.65 -30.97 -13.50
CA GLU A 153 11.73 -29.58 -13.04
C GLU A 153 12.32 -28.66 -14.12
N ALA A 154 13.33 -29.15 -14.86
CA ALA A 154 13.91 -28.43 -16.00
C ALA A 154 12.86 -28.12 -17.07
N VAL A 155 12.05 -29.12 -17.44
CA VAL A 155 11.00 -28.97 -18.46
C VAL A 155 9.94 -27.97 -18.00
N ILE A 156 9.50 -28.06 -16.74
CA ILE A 156 8.54 -27.11 -16.17
C ILE A 156 9.10 -25.69 -16.21
N ALA A 157 10.32 -25.48 -15.75
CA ALA A 157 10.96 -24.17 -15.76
C ALA A 157 11.07 -23.60 -17.19
N LEU A 158 11.45 -24.43 -18.17
CA LEU A 158 11.51 -24.02 -19.58
C LEU A 158 10.14 -23.63 -20.13
N VAL A 159 9.09 -24.41 -19.83
CA VAL A 159 7.71 -24.09 -20.26
C VAL A 159 7.22 -22.80 -19.61
N MET A 160 7.53 -22.56 -18.33
CA MET A 160 7.20 -21.30 -17.64
C MET A 160 7.92 -20.11 -18.28
N ILE A 161 9.23 -20.21 -18.54
CA ILE A 161 10.02 -19.16 -19.20
C ILE A 161 9.47 -18.88 -20.61
N ALA A 162 9.15 -19.92 -21.38
CA ALA A 162 8.56 -19.77 -22.71
C ALA A 162 7.18 -19.08 -22.64
N SER A 163 6.37 -19.42 -21.64
CA SER A 163 5.04 -18.81 -21.43
C SER A 163 5.15 -17.34 -21.02
N VAL A 164 6.12 -16.98 -20.18
CA VAL A 164 6.44 -15.58 -19.85
C VAL A 164 6.86 -14.82 -21.10
N GLY A 165 7.75 -15.41 -21.92
CA GLY A 165 8.16 -14.82 -23.20
C GLY A 165 6.97 -14.60 -24.15
N LEU A 166 6.07 -15.58 -24.25
CA LEU A 166 4.84 -15.48 -25.04
C LEU A 166 3.93 -14.35 -24.52
N CYS A 167 3.76 -14.23 -23.20
CA CYS A 167 2.95 -13.18 -22.59
C CYS A 167 3.51 -11.77 -22.89
N ILE A 168 4.84 -11.60 -22.92
CA ILE A 168 5.49 -10.31 -23.21
C ILE A 168 5.30 -9.89 -24.69
N VAL A 169 5.31 -10.86 -25.60
CA VAL A 169 5.21 -10.61 -27.06
C VAL A 169 3.76 -10.68 -27.54
N ALA A 170 2.83 -11.15 -26.71
CA ALA A 170 1.43 -11.35 -27.07
C ALA A 170 0.80 -10.11 -27.68
N THR A 171 0.28 -10.27 -28.90
CA THR A 171 -0.42 -9.21 -29.65
C THR A 171 -1.92 -9.21 -29.38
N SER A 172 -2.46 -10.31 -28.85
CA SER A 172 -3.86 -10.45 -28.48
C SER A 172 -4.00 -10.77 -26.99
N ARG A 173 -5.11 -10.31 -26.39
CA ARG A 173 -5.43 -10.60 -25.00
C ARG A 173 -5.64 -12.09 -24.74
N LEU A 174 -6.31 -12.78 -25.66
CA LEU A 174 -6.58 -14.20 -25.51
C LEU A 174 -5.27 -15.00 -25.45
N LEU A 175 -4.27 -14.63 -26.27
CA LEU A 175 -2.95 -15.25 -26.23
C LEU A 175 -2.23 -14.96 -24.91
N ALA A 176 -2.31 -13.73 -24.39
CA ALA A 176 -1.71 -13.38 -23.10
C ALA A 176 -2.37 -14.13 -21.94
N VAL A 177 -3.69 -14.28 -21.95
CA VAL A 177 -4.46 -15.02 -20.94
C VAL A 177 -4.16 -16.51 -21.02
N ALA A 178 -4.07 -17.08 -22.23
CA ALA A 178 -3.67 -18.47 -22.41
C ALA A 178 -2.25 -18.72 -21.87
N ALA A 179 -1.30 -17.81 -22.15
CA ALA A 179 0.06 -17.90 -21.64
C ALA A 179 0.10 -17.79 -20.10
N LEU A 180 -0.69 -16.89 -19.51
CA LEU A 180 -0.82 -16.77 -18.05
C LEU A 180 -1.40 -18.06 -17.44
N GLY A 181 -2.43 -18.63 -18.08
CA GLY A 181 -2.99 -19.92 -17.72
C GLY A 181 -1.93 -21.02 -17.67
N VAL A 182 -1.10 -21.15 -18.71
CA VAL A 182 -0.01 -22.14 -18.73
C VAL A 182 0.94 -21.94 -17.55
N ILE A 183 1.28 -20.70 -17.16
CA ILE A 183 2.09 -20.42 -15.97
C ILE A 183 1.39 -20.94 -14.71
N GLY A 184 0.09 -20.69 -14.52
CA GLY A 184 -0.67 -21.19 -13.38
C GLY A 184 -0.76 -22.72 -13.33
N PHE A 185 -0.97 -23.38 -14.48
CA PHE A 185 -0.95 -24.85 -14.58
C PHE A 185 0.42 -25.44 -14.28
N MET A 186 1.50 -24.81 -14.76
CA MET A 186 2.87 -25.25 -14.43
C MET A 186 3.18 -25.05 -12.95
N SER A 187 2.78 -23.93 -12.34
CA SER A 187 2.90 -23.71 -10.90
C SER A 187 2.11 -24.75 -10.08
N THR A 188 0.92 -25.14 -10.56
CA THR A 188 0.12 -26.22 -9.96
C THR A 188 0.89 -27.54 -9.99
N LEU A 189 1.56 -27.84 -11.10
CA LEU A 189 2.38 -29.04 -11.23
C LEU A 189 3.58 -29.01 -10.28
N VAL A 190 4.23 -27.85 -10.10
CA VAL A 190 5.30 -27.66 -9.09
C VAL A 190 4.79 -28.02 -7.68
N PHE A 191 3.64 -27.48 -7.26
CA PHE A 191 3.07 -27.81 -5.95
C PHE A 191 2.71 -29.30 -5.81
N MET A 192 2.22 -29.93 -6.88
CA MET A 192 1.95 -31.38 -6.87
C MET A 192 3.23 -32.21 -6.71
N LEU A 193 4.33 -31.83 -7.38
CA LEU A 193 5.62 -32.51 -7.27
C LEU A 193 6.18 -32.45 -5.85
N TYR A 194 6.05 -31.29 -5.21
CA TYR A 194 6.46 -31.10 -3.82
C TYR A 194 5.39 -31.51 -2.80
N SER A 195 4.43 -32.36 -3.19
CA SER A 195 3.42 -32.96 -2.30
C SER A 195 2.56 -31.95 -1.52
N ALA A 196 2.21 -30.82 -2.15
CA ALA A 196 1.30 -29.81 -1.65
C ALA A 196 -0.06 -29.83 -2.41
N PRO A 197 -0.87 -30.90 -2.29
CA PRO A 197 -2.07 -31.11 -3.10
C PRO A 197 -3.19 -30.09 -2.83
N ASP A 198 -3.32 -29.59 -1.60
CA ASP A 198 -4.33 -28.57 -1.28
C ASP A 198 -4.01 -27.24 -1.97
N VAL A 199 -2.76 -26.79 -1.90
CA VAL A 199 -2.28 -25.57 -2.57
C VAL A 199 -2.36 -25.71 -4.09
N ALA A 200 -2.03 -26.89 -4.63
CA ALA A 200 -2.16 -27.16 -6.06
C ALA A 200 -3.62 -27.06 -6.53
N LYS A 201 -4.56 -27.68 -5.81
CA LYS A 201 -5.98 -27.63 -6.15
C LYS A 201 -6.55 -26.21 -6.05
N THR A 202 -6.23 -25.47 -4.99
CA THR A 202 -6.69 -24.07 -4.87
C THR A 202 -6.17 -23.24 -6.03
N LEU A 203 -4.87 -23.34 -6.36
CA LEU A 203 -4.27 -22.59 -7.45
C LEU A 203 -4.92 -22.92 -8.80
N LEU A 204 -5.15 -24.20 -9.09
CA LEU A 204 -5.81 -24.64 -10.31
C LEU A 204 -7.22 -24.03 -10.45
N LEU A 205 -7.98 -24.01 -9.36
CA LEU A 205 -9.33 -23.45 -9.35
C LEU A 205 -9.32 -21.93 -9.48
N VAL A 206 -8.41 -21.25 -8.78
CA VAL A 206 -8.21 -19.79 -8.90
C VAL A 206 -7.80 -19.42 -10.32
N GLU A 207 -6.90 -20.18 -10.95
CA GLU A 207 -6.48 -19.95 -12.34
C GLU A 207 -7.65 -20.16 -13.31
N THR A 208 -8.44 -21.22 -13.11
CA THR A 208 -9.65 -21.47 -13.91
C THR A 208 -10.64 -20.31 -13.78
N LEU A 209 -10.83 -19.82 -12.56
CA LEU A 209 -11.70 -18.69 -12.26
C LEU A 209 -11.16 -17.38 -12.85
N LEU A 210 -9.83 -17.15 -12.82
CA LEU A 210 -9.20 -16.01 -13.46
C LEU A 210 -9.45 -16.01 -14.97
N VAL A 211 -9.32 -17.16 -15.63
CA VAL A 211 -9.66 -17.31 -17.05
C VAL A 211 -11.12 -16.97 -17.30
N VAL A 212 -12.04 -17.44 -16.46
CA VAL A 212 -13.46 -17.07 -16.51
C VAL A 212 -13.64 -15.56 -16.39
N PHE A 213 -13.07 -14.92 -15.36
CA PHE A 213 -13.16 -13.47 -15.16
C PHE A 213 -12.61 -12.70 -16.36
N VAL A 214 -11.42 -13.06 -16.84
CA VAL A 214 -10.81 -12.34 -17.97
C VAL A 214 -11.62 -12.58 -19.25
N ALA A 215 -12.15 -13.78 -19.48
CA ALA A 215 -13.02 -14.05 -20.63
C ALA A 215 -14.28 -13.18 -20.64
N LEU A 216 -14.82 -12.82 -19.48
CA LEU A 216 -15.94 -11.88 -19.35
C LEU A 216 -15.52 -10.44 -19.66
N LEU A 217 -14.36 -10.02 -19.17
CA LEU A 217 -13.87 -8.65 -19.34
C LEU A 217 -13.27 -8.38 -20.72
N ILE A 218 -12.72 -9.40 -21.39
CA ILE A 218 -11.91 -9.24 -22.61
C ILE A 218 -12.66 -8.56 -23.76
N ARG A 219 -13.99 -8.75 -23.82
CA ARG A 219 -14.89 -8.17 -24.82
C ARG A 219 -15.09 -6.67 -24.63
N HIS A 220 -14.96 -6.18 -23.40
CA HIS A 220 -15.24 -4.82 -22.99
C HIS A 220 -14.00 -3.93 -22.92
N MET A 221 -12.80 -4.53 -23.00
CA MET A 221 -11.55 -3.79 -22.95
C MET A 221 -11.09 -3.37 -24.38
N PRO A 222 -10.29 -2.30 -24.55
CA PRO A 222 -9.77 -1.86 -25.85
C PRO A 222 -8.60 -2.70 -26.35
N MET A 223 -8.54 -3.08 -27.63
CA MET A 223 -7.50 -4.00 -28.15
C MET A 223 -6.06 -3.54 -27.83
N PHE A 224 -5.12 -4.46 -27.64
CA PHE A 224 -3.71 -4.09 -27.39
C PHE A 224 -3.10 -3.23 -28.50
N SER A 225 -3.57 -3.38 -29.73
CA SER A 225 -3.17 -2.56 -30.87
C SER A 225 -3.57 -1.08 -30.74
N THR A 226 -4.61 -0.76 -29.96
CA THR A 226 -5.10 0.62 -29.79
C THR A 226 -4.37 1.37 -28.66
N VAL A 227 -3.54 0.69 -27.87
CA VAL A 227 -2.79 1.28 -26.76
C VAL A 227 -1.43 1.78 -27.26
N PRO A 228 -1.09 3.08 -27.10
CA PRO A 228 0.19 3.62 -27.55
C PRO A 228 1.38 2.91 -26.88
N LYS A 229 2.30 2.39 -27.69
CA LYS A 229 3.50 1.72 -27.19
C LYS A 229 4.44 2.73 -26.54
N HIS A 230 5.05 2.35 -25.43
CA HIS A 230 6.14 3.12 -24.84
C HIS A 230 7.36 3.15 -25.76
N SER A 231 8.15 4.23 -25.68
CA SER A 231 9.41 4.35 -26.39
C SER A 231 10.36 3.22 -26.04
N SER A 232 11.21 2.81 -27.00
CA SER A 232 12.16 1.71 -26.82
C SER A 232 13.08 1.92 -25.60
N LYS A 233 13.49 3.18 -25.34
CA LYS A 233 14.28 3.54 -24.15
C LYS A 233 13.53 3.24 -22.85
N ARG A 234 12.25 3.63 -22.77
CA ARG A 234 11.44 3.38 -21.57
C ARG A 234 11.18 1.89 -21.36
N ARG A 235 10.95 1.14 -22.44
CA ARG A 235 10.82 -0.32 -22.38
C ARG A 235 12.10 -0.98 -21.90
N ALA A 236 13.26 -0.51 -22.35
CA ALA A 236 14.55 -1.01 -21.89
C ALA A 236 14.72 -0.78 -20.37
N VAL A 237 14.40 0.42 -19.87
CA VAL A 237 14.44 0.71 -18.42
C VAL A 237 13.52 -0.24 -17.64
N HIS A 238 12.27 -0.42 -18.08
CA HIS A 238 11.34 -1.35 -17.43
C HIS A 238 11.87 -2.79 -17.42
N ALA A 239 12.44 -3.24 -18.54
CA ALA A 239 13.03 -4.58 -18.63
C ALA A 239 14.25 -4.73 -17.71
N THR A 240 15.12 -3.73 -17.64
CA THR A 240 16.27 -3.73 -16.72
C THR A 240 15.82 -3.81 -15.27
N VAL A 241 14.85 -2.99 -14.85
CA VAL A 241 14.32 -3.03 -13.47
C VAL A 241 13.70 -4.40 -13.16
N ALA A 242 12.88 -4.94 -14.07
CA ALA A 242 12.26 -6.26 -13.89
C ALA A 242 13.30 -7.39 -13.79
N LEU A 243 14.33 -7.37 -14.65
CA LEU A 243 15.43 -8.34 -14.61
C LEU A 243 16.24 -8.24 -13.33
N ILE A 244 16.52 -7.03 -12.85
CA ILE A 244 17.23 -6.84 -11.58
C ILE A 244 16.41 -7.42 -10.43
N ILE A 245 15.11 -7.11 -10.34
CA ILE A 245 14.24 -7.66 -9.29
C ILE A 245 14.23 -9.19 -9.38
N GLY A 246 13.98 -9.76 -10.56
CA GLY A 246 13.94 -11.21 -10.75
C GLY A 246 15.25 -11.89 -10.36
N ALA A 247 16.38 -11.41 -10.87
CA ALA A 247 17.70 -11.94 -10.53
C ALA A 247 18.02 -11.81 -9.03
N SER A 248 17.61 -10.68 -8.43
CA SER A 248 17.80 -10.43 -7.01
C SER A 248 17.00 -11.39 -6.13
N VAL A 249 15.72 -11.59 -6.45
CA VAL A 249 14.86 -12.55 -5.75
C VAL A 249 15.38 -13.97 -5.93
N THR A 250 15.80 -14.37 -7.13
CA THR A 250 16.39 -15.68 -7.38
C THR A 250 17.64 -15.90 -6.54
N ALA A 251 18.58 -14.95 -6.54
CA ALA A 251 19.81 -15.06 -5.76
C ALA A 251 19.53 -15.12 -4.25
N LEU A 252 18.58 -14.32 -3.75
CA LEU A 252 18.15 -14.34 -2.36
C LEU A 252 17.51 -15.67 -1.98
N LEU A 253 16.65 -16.24 -2.84
CA LEU A 253 16.06 -17.56 -2.60
C LEU A 253 17.12 -18.65 -2.54
N ILE A 254 18.12 -18.64 -3.43
CA ILE A 254 19.26 -19.58 -3.38
C ILE A 254 20.01 -19.48 -2.06
N THR A 255 20.23 -18.26 -1.56
CA THR A 255 20.89 -18.05 -0.26
C THR A 255 20.04 -18.55 0.92
N ILE A 256 18.72 -18.33 0.89
CA ILE A 256 17.81 -18.79 1.95
C ILE A 256 17.70 -20.31 1.95
N THR A 257 17.50 -20.95 0.79
CA THR A 257 17.31 -22.40 0.71
C THR A 257 18.59 -23.19 0.94
N ALA A 258 19.77 -22.54 0.83
CA ALA A 258 21.04 -23.15 1.21
C ALA A 258 21.25 -23.24 2.74
N GLN A 259 20.43 -22.55 3.54
CA GLN A 259 20.46 -22.67 5.01
C GLN A 259 19.67 -23.91 5.45
N PRO A 260 20.07 -24.59 6.54
CA PRO A 260 19.31 -25.71 7.08
C PRO A 260 17.91 -25.24 7.52
N ILE A 261 16.89 -25.98 7.09
CA ILE A 261 15.49 -25.69 7.44
C ILE A 261 15.24 -26.13 8.90
N ASP A 262 14.66 -25.23 9.71
CA ASP A 262 14.18 -25.55 11.05
C ASP A 262 12.81 -26.24 10.97
N PHE A 263 12.76 -27.51 11.36
CA PHE A 263 11.55 -28.33 11.31
C PHE A 263 10.68 -28.26 12.59
N THR A 264 11.04 -27.44 13.58
CA THR A 264 10.35 -27.40 14.88
C THR A 264 8.83 -27.20 14.75
N LEU A 265 8.40 -26.22 13.95
CA LEU A 265 6.97 -25.96 13.72
C LEU A 265 6.31 -27.03 12.84
N SER A 266 6.99 -27.49 11.79
CA SER A 266 6.45 -28.53 10.90
C SER A 266 6.21 -29.85 11.65
N ASN A 267 7.13 -30.23 12.53
CA ASN A 267 7.00 -31.41 13.38
C ASN A 267 5.87 -31.23 14.40
N PHE A 268 5.77 -30.06 15.04
CA PHE A 268 4.66 -29.75 15.94
C PHE A 268 3.30 -29.94 15.24
N PHE A 269 3.10 -29.36 14.06
CA PHE A 269 1.83 -29.53 13.34
C PHE A 269 1.59 -30.96 12.90
N ALA A 270 2.61 -31.68 12.42
CA ALA A 270 2.48 -33.08 12.04
C ALA A 270 2.06 -33.97 13.22
N GLU A 271 2.65 -33.74 14.40
CA GLU A 271 2.37 -34.51 15.62
C GLU A 271 1.03 -34.13 16.26
N GLN A 272 0.63 -32.86 16.21
CA GLN A 272 -0.58 -32.36 16.90
C GLN A 272 -1.84 -32.33 16.03
N SER A 273 -1.75 -32.49 14.71
CA SER A 273 -2.95 -32.40 13.84
C SER A 273 -4.02 -33.45 14.16
N VAL A 274 -3.63 -34.69 14.49
CA VAL A 274 -4.59 -35.73 14.87
C VAL A 274 -4.97 -35.68 16.36
N PRO A 275 -4.02 -35.57 17.32
CA PRO A 275 -4.36 -35.52 18.73
C PRO A 275 -5.12 -34.24 19.13
N GLY A 276 -4.67 -33.07 18.68
CA GLY A 276 -5.26 -31.77 19.01
C GLY A 276 -6.36 -31.35 18.05
N GLY A 277 -6.08 -31.38 16.73
CA GLY A 277 -7.03 -30.92 15.71
C GLY A 277 -7.95 -31.99 15.14
N HIS A 278 -7.77 -33.26 15.52
CA HIS A 278 -8.60 -34.41 15.12
C HIS A 278 -8.68 -34.75 13.63
N GLY A 279 -7.85 -34.11 12.79
CA GLY A 279 -7.85 -34.28 11.35
C GLY A 279 -6.56 -34.88 10.83
N ARG A 280 -6.68 -35.68 9.76
CA ARG A 280 -5.52 -36.25 9.05
C ARG A 280 -4.94 -35.30 8.01
N ASN A 281 -5.73 -34.34 7.54
CA ASN A 281 -5.23 -33.31 6.64
C ASN A 281 -4.58 -32.19 7.45
N ILE A 282 -3.26 -32.26 7.61
CA ILE A 282 -2.47 -31.28 8.37
C ILE A 282 -2.72 -29.86 7.85
N VAL A 283 -2.77 -29.64 6.53
CA VAL A 283 -2.97 -28.31 5.95
C VAL A 283 -4.34 -27.75 6.34
N ASN A 284 -5.42 -28.53 6.14
CA ASN A 284 -6.75 -28.06 6.50
C ASN A 284 -6.85 -27.81 8.01
N VAL A 285 -6.33 -28.69 8.86
CA VAL A 285 -6.33 -28.51 10.32
C VAL A 285 -5.59 -27.23 10.74
N ILE A 286 -4.46 -26.91 10.10
CA ILE A 286 -3.79 -25.62 10.33
C ILE A 286 -4.70 -24.45 9.96
N LEU A 287 -5.35 -24.50 8.81
CA LEU A 287 -6.18 -23.39 8.31
C LEU A 287 -7.48 -23.19 9.10
N VAL A 288 -8.07 -24.25 9.66
CA VAL A 288 -9.41 -24.18 10.29
C VAL A 288 -9.40 -24.28 11.80
N ASP A 289 -8.26 -24.66 12.40
CA ASP A 289 -8.10 -24.82 13.84
C ASP A 289 -6.90 -23.99 14.34
N PHE A 290 -5.66 -24.44 14.10
CA PHE A 290 -4.47 -23.80 14.70
C PHE A 290 -4.26 -22.34 14.29
N ARG A 291 -4.57 -21.99 13.03
CA ARG A 291 -4.42 -20.66 12.44
C ARG A 291 -5.73 -20.20 11.78
N ALA A 292 -6.86 -20.58 12.36
CA ALA A 292 -8.20 -20.21 11.90
C ALA A 292 -8.40 -18.71 11.69
N PHE A 293 -7.72 -17.87 12.49
CA PHE A 293 -7.82 -16.42 12.39
C PHE A 293 -7.30 -15.88 11.04
N ASP A 294 -6.24 -16.48 10.50
CA ASP A 294 -5.67 -16.08 9.21
C ASP A 294 -6.68 -16.36 8.09
N THR A 295 -7.26 -17.57 8.07
CA THR A 295 -8.27 -17.95 7.06
C THR A 295 -9.55 -17.14 7.19
N PHE A 296 -9.98 -16.78 8.41
CA PHE A 296 -11.07 -15.84 8.62
C PHE A 296 -10.77 -14.48 7.98
N GLY A 297 -9.57 -13.93 8.23
CA GLY A 297 -9.12 -12.67 7.65
C GLY A 297 -9.06 -12.70 6.13
N GLU A 298 -8.51 -13.77 5.54
CA GLU A 298 -8.45 -13.96 4.08
C GLU A 298 -9.84 -13.90 3.43
N VAL A 299 -10.81 -14.59 4.02
CA VAL A 299 -12.18 -14.63 3.50
C VAL A 299 -12.88 -13.29 3.63
N VAL A 300 -12.67 -12.58 4.74
CA VAL A 300 -13.16 -11.21 4.91
C VAL A 300 -12.58 -10.30 3.82
N VAL A 301 -11.28 -10.42 3.50
CA VAL A 301 -10.65 -9.68 2.40
C VAL A 301 -11.28 -10.02 1.04
N VAL A 302 -11.57 -11.30 0.76
CA VAL A 302 -12.26 -11.70 -0.48
C VAL A 302 -13.64 -11.06 -0.61
N VAL A 303 -14.43 -11.05 0.48
CA VAL A 303 -15.77 -10.44 0.46
C VAL A 303 -15.69 -8.92 0.31
N ILE A 304 -14.76 -8.25 1.02
CA ILE A 304 -14.51 -6.82 0.88
C ILE A 304 -14.08 -6.48 -0.56
N ALA A 305 -13.20 -7.29 -1.16
CA ALA A 305 -12.78 -7.11 -2.54
C ALA A 305 -13.98 -7.23 -3.51
N GLY A 306 -14.86 -8.21 -3.30
CA GLY A 306 -16.09 -8.36 -4.07
C GLY A 306 -17.03 -7.15 -3.96
N ILE A 307 -17.27 -6.66 -2.75
CA ILE A 307 -18.11 -5.47 -2.51
C ILE A 307 -17.47 -4.21 -3.14
N SER A 308 -16.16 -4.04 -2.96
CA SER A 308 -15.40 -2.91 -3.50
C SER A 308 -15.41 -2.91 -5.02
N ALA A 309 -15.26 -4.10 -5.64
CA ALA A 309 -15.34 -4.24 -7.08
C ALA A 309 -16.70 -3.79 -7.59
N VAL A 310 -17.81 -4.24 -6.97
CA VAL A 310 -19.16 -3.83 -7.36
C VAL A 310 -19.39 -2.33 -7.17
N SER A 311 -18.88 -1.73 -6.08
CA SER A 311 -19.02 -0.29 -5.84
C SER A 311 -18.29 0.59 -6.87
N LEU A 312 -17.33 0.04 -7.62
CA LEU A 312 -16.59 0.76 -8.66
C LEU A 312 -17.21 0.62 -10.04
N LEU A 313 -18.13 -0.33 -10.22
CA LEU A 313 -18.85 -0.56 -11.44
C LEU A 313 -20.11 0.33 -11.43
N ASN A 314 -20.47 0.87 -12.59
CA ASN A 314 -21.48 1.91 -12.72
C ASN A 314 -22.60 1.38 -13.61
N THR A 315 -23.83 1.43 -13.10
CA THR A 315 -24.97 0.68 -13.64
C THR A 315 -25.38 1.20 -15.04
N GLY A 316 -24.99 0.49 -16.08
CA GLY A 316 -25.48 0.68 -17.45
C GLY A 316 -26.24 -0.57 -17.89
N ALA A 317 -27.49 -0.41 -18.33
CA ALA A 317 -28.26 -1.54 -18.87
C ALA A 317 -27.94 -1.71 -20.37
N HIS A 318 -27.27 -2.81 -20.73
CA HIS A 318 -27.07 -3.18 -22.12
C HIS A 318 -27.77 -4.50 -22.46
N LYS A 319 -27.73 -4.88 -23.75
CA LYS A 319 -28.55 -5.94 -24.34
C LYS A 319 -27.70 -7.18 -24.58
N GLN A 320 -27.99 -8.22 -23.79
CA GLN A 320 -27.34 -9.54 -23.82
C GLN A 320 -27.26 -10.19 -25.20
N ASN A 321 -26.07 -10.73 -25.53
CA ASN A 321 -25.85 -11.63 -26.66
C ASN A 321 -25.72 -13.07 -26.16
N ARG A 322 -26.74 -13.90 -26.42
CA ARG A 322 -26.75 -15.32 -26.03
C ARG A 322 -25.86 -16.15 -26.95
N ILE A 323 -25.08 -17.05 -26.37
CA ILE A 323 -24.39 -18.09 -27.15
C ILE A 323 -25.41 -19.20 -27.45
N HIS A 324 -25.91 -19.25 -28.68
CA HIS A 324 -26.85 -20.29 -29.12
C HIS A 324 -26.09 -21.59 -29.44
N SER A 325 -25.84 -22.43 -28.43
CA SER A 325 -25.29 -23.78 -28.61
C SER A 325 -26.01 -24.79 -27.72
N LEU A 326 -26.78 -25.69 -28.35
CA LEU A 326 -27.53 -26.74 -27.66
C LEU A 326 -26.62 -27.73 -26.93
N ILE A 327 -25.49 -28.08 -27.56
CA ILE A 327 -24.50 -29.00 -26.99
C ILE A 327 -23.87 -28.39 -25.73
N PHE A 328 -23.47 -27.12 -25.81
CA PHE A 328 -22.86 -26.42 -24.68
C PHE A 328 -23.88 -26.24 -23.54
N ALA A 329 -25.10 -25.78 -23.84
CA ALA A 329 -26.12 -25.56 -22.82
C ALA A 329 -26.48 -26.85 -22.08
N THR A 330 -26.72 -27.96 -22.80
CA THR A 330 -27.06 -29.24 -22.18
C THR A 330 -25.91 -29.78 -21.33
N THR A 331 -24.68 -29.73 -21.85
CA THR A 331 -23.50 -30.22 -21.13
C THR A 331 -23.22 -29.38 -19.89
N ALA A 332 -23.34 -28.05 -19.98
CA ALA A 332 -23.09 -27.14 -18.88
C ALA A 332 -23.99 -27.42 -17.67
N HIS A 333 -25.27 -27.75 -17.89
CA HIS A 333 -26.19 -28.11 -16.80
C HIS A 333 -25.76 -29.37 -16.06
N ILE A 334 -25.39 -30.41 -16.79
CA ILE A 334 -24.94 -31.68 -16.20
C ILE A 334 -23.62 -31.48 -15.43
N VAL A 335 -22.66 -30.79 -16.04
CA VAL A 335 -21.36 -30.52 -15.43
C VAL A 335 -21.52 -29.63 -14.20
N ALA A 336 -22.31 -28.56 -14.26
CA ALA A 336 -22.55 -27.68 -13.13
C ALA A 336 -23.20 -28.42 -11.95
N ALA A 337 -24.20 -29.27 -12.21
CA ALA A 337 -24.82 -30.09 -11.17
C ALA A 337 -23.79 -31.04 -10.51
N LEU A 338 -22.96 -31.72 -11.31
CA LEU A 338 -21.88 -32.57 -10.81
C LEU A 338 -20.88 -31.76 -9.97
N MET A 339 -20.50 -30.57 -10.43
CA MET A 339 -19.57 -29.68 -9.72
C MET A 339 -20.14 -29.21 -8.38
N LEU A 340 -21.44 -28.89 -8.30
CA LEU A 340 -22.07 -28.51 -7.03
C LEU A 340 -22.13 -29.67 -6.03
N VAL A 341 -22.42 -30.89 -6.49
CA VAL A 341 -22.36 -32.08 -5.63
C VAL A 341 -20.93 -32.35 -5.17
N PHE A 342 -19.96 -32.26 -6.09
CA PHE A 342 -18.56 -32.46 -5.77
C PHE A 342 -17.99 -31.37 -4.85
N SER A 343 -18.47 -30.14 -4.99
CA SER A 343 -18.17 -29.01 -4.11
C SER A 343 -18.56 -29.29 -2.66
N LEU A 344 -19.77 -29.80 -2.42
CA LEU A 344 -20.22 -30.22 -1.08
C LEU A 344 -19.41 -31.42 -0.55
N TYR A 345 -19.07 -32.37 -1.43
CA TYR A 345 -18.22 -33.49 -1.06
C TYR A 345 -16.83 -33.02 -0.57
N LEU A 346 -16.20 -32.08 -1.27
CA LEU A 346 -14.89 -31.55 -0.87
C LEU A 346 -14.96 -30.73 0.44
N LEU A 347 -16.05 -30.01 0.66
CA LEU A 347 -16.32 -29.31 1.93
C LEU A 347 -16.32 -30.31 3.10
N LEU A 348 -17.11 -31.38 2.99
CA LEU A 348 -17.26 -32.37 4.06
C LEU A 348 -16.01 -33.26 4.26
N ARG A 349 -15.21 -33.46 3.21
CA ARG A 349 -14.03 -34.33 3.24
C ARG A 349 -12.75 -33.63 3.73
N GLY A 350 -12.71 -32.29 3.70
CA GLY A 350 -11.49 -31.48 3.88
C GLY A 350 -10.68 -31.79 5.14
N HIS A 351 -11.34 -32.23 6.20
CA HIS A 351 -10.69 -32.56 7.47
C HIS A 351 -9.73 -33.77 7.41
N ASN A 352 -9.97 -34.71 6.48
CA ASN A 352 -9.23 -35.98 6.40
C ASN A 352 -8.53 -36.21 5.06
N SER A 353 -8.83 -35.42 4.04
CA SER A 353 -8.16 -35.50 2.74
C SER A 353 -8.13 -34.14 2.07
N PRO A 354 -7.30 -33.95 1.02
CA PRO A 354 -7.20 -32.67 0.36
C PRO A 354 -8.54 -32.13 -0.16
N GLY A 355 -8.95 -30.96 0.31
CA GLY A 355 -10.31 -30.40 0.24
C GLY A 355 -10.50 -29.26 1.26
N GLY A 356 -11.76 -28.96 1.62
CA GLY A 356 -12.09 -27.91 2.60
C GLY A 356 -13.08 -26.88 2.07
N GLY A 357 -13.47 -25.92 2.92
CA GLY A 357 -14.47 -24.91 2.60
C GLY A 357 -14.09 -24.02 1.42
N PHE A 358 -12.81 -23.63 1.33
CA PHE A 358 -12.30 -22.76 0.28
C PHE A 358 -12.34 -23.43 -1.11
N ILE A 359 -11.74 -24.62 -1.23
CA ILE A 359 -11.69 -25.40 -2.48
C ILE A 359 -13.11 -25.75 -2.93
N GLY A 360 -13.95 -26.21 -2.01
CA GLY A 360 -15.35 -26.51 -2.29
C GLY A 360 -16.08 -25.30 -2.87
N ALA A 361 -15.93 -24.13 -2.25
CA ALA A 361 -16.58 -22.91 -2.71
C ALA A 361 -16.15 -22.50 -4.12
N LEU A 362 -14.85 -22.55 -4.43
CA LEU A 362 -14.36 -22.22 -5.76
C LEU A 362 -14.94 -23.15 -6.85
N ILE A 363 -15.08 -24.45 -6.56
CA ILE A 363 -15.74 -25.38 -7.49
C ILE A 363 -17.20 -24.99 -7.71
N ALA A 364 -17.93 -24.65 -6.64
CA ALA A 364 -19.32 -24.19 -6.77
C ALA A 364 -19.41 -22.92 -7.62
N VAL A 365 -18.53 -21.94 -7.37
CA VAL A 365 -18.45 -20.71 -8.16
C VAL A 365 -18.18 -21.02 -9.63
N ILE A 366 -17.19 -21.86 -9.96
CA ILE A 366 -16.90 -22.20 -11.36
C ILE A 366 -18.09 -22.92 -12.03
N GLY A 367 -18.75 -23.84 -11.32
CA GLY A 367 -19.94 -24.53 -11.82
C GLY A 367 -21.10 -23.57 -12.09
N LEU A 368 -21.32 -22.60 -11.20
CA LEU A 368 -22.32 -21.54 -11.39
C LEU A 368 -21.93 -20.58 -12.51
N SER A 369 -20.65 -20.20 -12.63
CA SER A 369 -20.15 -19.39 -13.75
C SER A 369 -20.34 -20.07 -15.09
N LEU A 370 -20.18 -21.40 -15.14
CA LEU A 370 -20.45 -22.18 -16.35
C LEU A 370 -21.92 -22.07 -16.78
N LEU A 371 -22.87 -22.08 -15.82
CA LEU A 371 -24.28 -21.82 -16.10
C LEU A 371 -24.54 -20.38 -16.56
N MET A 372 -23.80 -19.40 -16.04
CA MET A 372 -23.90 -18.01 -16.49
C MET A 372 -23.53 -17.88 -17.97
N PHE A 373 -22.47 -18.57 -18.41
CA PHE A 373 -22.07 -18.61 -19.82
C PHE A 373 -23.05 -19.38 -20.71
N ALA A 374 -23.61 -20.48 -20.20
CA ALA A 374 -24.51 -21.34 -20.97
C ALA A 374 -25.90 -20.74 -21.17
N GLU A 375 -26.42 -20.04 -20.16
CA GLU A 375 -27.78 -19.49 -20.17
C GLU A 375 -27.75 -17.96 -20.10
N SER A 376 -27.61 -17.43 -18.88
CA SER A 376 -27.44 -16.00 -18.60
C SER A 376 -27.10 -15.77 -17.13
N PRO A 377 -26.50 -14.62 -16.77
CA PRO A 377 -26.36 -14.20 -15.38
C PRO A 377 -27.69 -14.19 -14.62
N ARG A 378 -28.75 -13.71 -15.29
CA ARG A 378 -30.11 -13.65 -14.76
C ARG A 378 -30.67 -15.04 -14.41
N TYR A 379 -30.39 -16.05 -15.23
CA TYR A 379 -30.80 -17.43 -14.99
C TYR A 379 -30.28 -17.97 -13.64
N VAL A 380 -29.03 -17.67 -13.31
CA VAL A 380 -28.41 -18.04 -12.03
C VAL A 380 -28.94 -17.16 -10.91
N ARG A 381 -29.07 -15.84 -11.14
CA ARG A 381 -29.59 -14.89 -10.14
C ARG A 381 -31.00 -15.23 -9.67
N GLU A 382 -31.90 -15.61 -10.59
CA GLU A 382 -33.28 -15.99 -10.27
C GLU A 382 -33.38 -17.31 -9.47
N ARG A 383 -32.34 -18.15 -9.50
CA ARG A 383 -32.25 -19.41 -8.74
C ARG A 383 -31.59 -19.23 -7.38
N LEU A 384 -30.93 -18.11 -7.14
CA LEU A 384 -30.40 -17.74 -5.84
C LEU A 384 -31.49 -17.01 -5.04
N TYR A 385 -32.07 -17.71 -4.05
CA TYR A 385 -33.12 -17.16 -3.20
C TYR A 385 -32.67 -15.92 -2.39
N TYR A 386 -31.40 -15.94 -1.95
CA TYR A 386 -30.78 -14.85 -1.20
C TYR A 386 -29.81 -14.07 -2.07
N SER A 387 -29.63 -12.78 -1.77
CA SER A 387 -28.61 -11.98 -2.46
C SER A 387 -27.21 -12.58 -2.24
N PRO A 388 -26.33 -12.61 -3.26
CA PRO A 388 -24.98 -13.17 -3.12
C PRO A 388 -24.19 -12.57 -1.96
N PHE A 389 -24.22 -11.23 -1.81
CA PHE A 389 -23.58 -10.59 -0.66
C PHE A 389 -24.28 -10.89 0.67
N GLY A 390 -25.60 -11.14 0.68
CA GLY A 390 -26.30 -11.65 1.86
C GLY A 390 -25.81 -13.04 2.28
N ILE A 391 -25.60 -13.94 1.31
CA ILE A 391 -24.97 -15.24 1.56
C ILE A 391 -23.55 -15.05 2.09
N ALA A 392 -22.81 -14.08 1.52
CA ALA A 392 -21.43 -13.80 1.91
C ALA A 392 -21.33 -13.35 3.38
N MET A 393 -22.16 -12.37 3.75
CA MET A 393 -22.21 -11.83 5.12
C MET A 393 -22.71 -12.86 6.12
N PHE A 394 -23.67 -13.70 5.73
CA PHE A 394 -24.11 -14.83 6.55
C PHE A 394 -22.97 -15.83 6.78
N GLY A 395 -22.17 -16.13 5.74
CA GLY A 395 -20.98 -16.97 5.85
C GLY A 395 -19.95 -16.40 6.83
N ILE A 396 -19.60 -15.11 6.70
CA ILE A 396 -18.70 -14.43 7.64
C ILE A 396 -19.24 -14.48 9.06
N ALA A 397 -20.53 -14.18 9.25
CA ALA A 397 -21.16 -14.23 10.56
C ALA A 397 -21.12 -15.64 11.15
N LEU A 398 -21.38 -16.67 10.35
CA LEU A 398 -21.33 -18.07 10.76
C LEU A 398 -19.92 -18.49 11.20
N SER A 399 -18.89 -18.12 10.43
CA SER A 399 -17.48 -18.36 10.79
C SER A 399 -17.05 -17.58 12.03
N ALA A 400 -17.53 -16.34 12.23
CA ALA A 400 -17.23 -15.60 13.45
C ALA A 400 -17.91 -16.22 14.67
N LEU A 401 -19.17 -16.62 14.53
CA LEU A 401 -19.96 -17.24 15.60
C LEU A 401 -19.41 -18.60 16.01
N SER A 402 -18.87 -19.39 15.09
CA SER A 402 -18.25 -20.68 15.44
C SER A 402 -17.07 -20.51 16.42
N GLY A 403 -16.30 -19.42 16.29
CA GLY A 403 -15.23 -19.06 17.21
C GLY A 403 -15.70 -18.49 18.55
N VAL A 404 -16.88 -17.87 18.61
CA VAL A 404 -17.45 -17.38 19.87
C VAL A 404 -17.84 -18.54 20.80
N VAL A 405 -18.22 -19.70 20.24
CA VAL A 405 -18.57 -20.88 21.03
C VAL A 405 -17.41 -21.30 21.94
N SER A 406 -16.14 -21.21 21.49
CA SER A 406 -14.98 -21.59 22.32
C SER A 406 -14.81 -20.70 23.55
N LEU A 407 -15.14 -19.41 23.45
CA LEU A 407 -15.09 -18.46 24.56
C LEU A 407 -16.04 -18.85 25.69
N LEU A 408 -17.20 -19.44 25.37
CA LEU A 408 -18.17 -19.91 26.37
C LEU A 408 -17.63 -21.05 27.24
N PHE A 409 -16.62 -21.77 26.75
CA PHE A 409 -15.91 -22.83 27.48
C PHE A 409 -14.60 -22.35 28.12
N GLY A 410 -14.33 -21.04 28.14
CA GLY A 410 -13.11 -20.46 28.71
C GLY A 410 -11.85 -20.70 27.87
N LEU A 411 -12.01 -21.14 26.61
CA LEU A 411 -10.90 -21.32 25.67
C LEU A 411 -10.68 -20.06 24.84
N PRO A 412 -9.48 -19.87 24.25
CA PRO A 412 -9.23 -18.78 23.31
C PRO A 412 -10.21 -18.80 22.13
N TYR A 413 -10.47 -17.62 21.56
CA TYR A 413 -11.31 -17.46 20.36
C TYR A 413 -10.81 -18.35 19.21
N LEU A 414 -11.75 -18.98 18.47
CA LEU A 414 -11.48 -19.92 17.37
C LEU A 414 -10.72 -21.19 17.75
N THR A 415 -10.79 -21.62 19.00
CA THR A 415 -10.31 -22.96 19.38
C THR A 415 -11.32 -24.02 18.94
N GLY A 416 -10.89 -25.05 18.19
CA GLY A 416 -11.73 -26.14 17.73
C GLY A 416 -12.34 -26.96 18.87
N LEU A 417 -13.68 -27.01 18.93
CA LEU A 417 -14.43 -27.87 19.84
C LEU A 417 -14.98 -29.07 19.07
N TRP A 418 -14.81 -30.27 19.60
CA TRP A 418 -15.11 -31.52 18.89
C TRP A 418 -15.97 -32.46 19.75
N TRP A 419 -17.05 -33.00 19.17
CA TRP A 419 -17.96 -33.92 19.86
C TRP A 419 -17.86 -35.37 19.35
N LYS A 420 -16.66 -35.95 19.44
CA LYS A 420 -16.36 -37.29 18.88
C LYS A 420 -17.23 -38.44 19.39
N GLU A 421 -17.79 -38.34 20.59
CA GLU A 421 -18.55 -39.44 21.19
C GLU A 421 -19.91 -39.71 20.52
N VAL A 422 -20.44 -38.74 19.75
CA VAL A 422 -21.75 -38.88 19.11
C VAL A 422 -21.64 -38.75 17.59
N LEU A 423 -20.90 -37.76 17.08
CA LEU A 423 -20.70 -37.50 15.65
C LEU A 423 -19.32 -36.87 15.44
N PRO A 424 -18.58 -37.14 14.34
CA PRO A 424 -17.32 -36.47 14.03
C PRO A 424 -17.55 -35.03 13.52
N LEU A 425 -18.31 -34.24 14.30
CA LEU A 425 -18.65 -32.86 14.05
C LEU A 425 -17.95 -31.99 15.08
N GLY A 426 -17.45 -30.85 14.63
CA GLY A 426 -16.83 -29.85 15.47
C GLY A 426 -17.11 -28.45 14.97
N THR A 427 -16.81 -27.46 15.81
CA THR A 427 -16.89 -26.04 15.42
C THR A 427 -16.02 -25.70 14.19
N PRO A 428 -14.91 -26.41 13.88
CA PRO A 428 -14.16 -26.16 12.65
C PRO A 428 -14.94 -26.50 11.37
N LEU A 429 -15.87 -27.46 11.39
CA LEU A 429 -16.73 -27.71 10.24
C LEU A 429 -17.72 -26.56 10.01
N VAL A 430 -18.29 -26.02 11.09
CA VAL A 430 -19.19 -24.84 11.01
C VAL A 430 -18.41 -23.63 10.48
N PHE A 431 -17.16 -23.48 10.94
CA PHE A 431 -16.24 -22.46 10.43
C PHE A 431 -16.00 -22.61 8.92
N ASP A 432 -15.71 -23.83 8.45
CA ASP A 432 -15.50 -24.15 7.03
C ASP A 432 -16.76 -23.94 6.18
N VAL A 433 -17.95 -24.26 6.71
CA VAL A 433 -19.24 -23.96 6.04
C VAL A 433 -19.44 -22.45 5.92
N GLY A 434 -19.09 -21.67 6.95
CA GLY A 434 -19.14 -20.21 6.89
C GLY A 434 -18.20 -19.65 5.82
N ILE A 435 -16.96 -20.16 5.75
CA ILE A 435 -15.97 -19.82 4.70
C ILE A 435 -16.54 -20.16 3.32
N TYR A 436 -17.12 -21.35 3.18
CA TYR A 436 -17.70 -21.82 1.93
C TYR A 436 -18.78 -20.87 1.40
N LEU A 437 -19.71 -20.47 2.27
CA LEU A 437 -20.77 -19.52 1.93
C LEU A 437 -20.23 -18.11 1.65
N ALA A 438 -19.24 -17.67 2.43
CA ALA A 438 -18.61 -16.36 2.27
C ALA A 438 -17.97 -16.21 0.89
N ILE A 439 -17.21 -17.21 0.45
CA ILE A 439 -16.54 -17.21 -0.86
C ILE A 439 -17.54 -17.32 -1.99
N ILE A 440 -18.52 -18.25 -1.90
CA ILE A 440 -19.58 -18.36 -2.93
C ILE A 440 -20.29 -17.01 -3.07
N GLY A 441 -20.75 -16.43 -1.97
CA GLY A 441 -21.47 -15.17 -1.98
C GLY A 441 -20.65 -14.00 -2.51
N GLY A 442 -19.41 -13.84 -2.04
CA GLY A 442 -18.53 -12.73 -2.41
C GLY A 442 -18.11 -12.78 -3.88
N VAL A 443 -17.64 -13.94 -4.34
CA VAL A 443 -17.16 -14.10 -5.71
C VAL A 443 -18.33 -14.14 -6.71
N MET A 444 -19.42 -14.83 -6.39
CA MET A 444 -20.63 -14.82 -7.24
C MET A 444 -21.26 -13.43 -7.30
N GLY A 445 -21.25 -12.69 -6.19
CA GLY A 445 -21.73 -11.30 -6.15
C GLY A 445 -20.96 -10.40 -7.11
N MET A 446 -19.63 -10.51 -7.11
CA MET A 446 -18.77 -9.81 -8.06
C MET A 446 -19.04 -10.24 -9.50
N LEU A 447 -19.06 -11.55 -9.78
CA LEU A 447 -19.26 -12.07 -11.14
C LEU A 447 -20.63 -11.70 -11.73
N LEU A 448 -21.70 -11.80 -10.95
CA LEU A 448 -23.05 -11.47 -11.43
C LEU A 448 -23.15 -9.99 -11.77
N HIS A 449 -22.65 -9.08 -10.92
CA HIS A 449 -22.67 -7.64 -11.21
C HIS A 449 -21.80 -7.27 -12.41
N VAL A 450 -20.58 -7.82 -12.49
CA VAL A 450 -19.70 -7.59 -13.65
C VAL A 450 -20.39 -7.99 -14.95
N ASN A 451 -21.11 -9.12 -14.96
CA ASN A 451 -21.85 -9.54 -16.15
C ASN A 451 -23.11 -8.72 -16.42
N GLU A 452 -23.86 -8.37 -15.38
CA GLU A 452 -25.08 -7.58 -15.51
C GLU A 452 -24.82 -6.15 -16.01
N GLU A 453 -23.65 -5.58 -15.72
CA GLU A 453 -23.29 -4.22 -16.14
C GLU A 453 -22.53 -4.13 -17.47
N LEU A 454 -21.77 -5.16 -17.82
CA LEU A 454 -20.97 -5.14 -19.05
C LEU A 454 -21.77 -5.55 -20.30
N ASP A 455 -22.78 -6.41 -20.14
CA ASP A 455 -23.66 -6.85 -21.23
C ASP A 455 -24.87 -5.97 -21.45
#